data_AF-A0A6J4X5V8-F1
#
_entry.id   AF-A0A6J4X5V8-F1
#
_cell.length_a   1.000
_cell.length_b   1.000
_cell.length_c   1.000
_cell.angle_alpha   90.00
_cell.angle_beta   90.00
_cell.angle_gamma   90.00
#
_symmetry.space_group_name_H-M   'P 1'
#
loop_
_entity.id
_entity.type
_entity.pdbx_description
1 polymer ?
#
loop_
_entity_poly.entity_id
_entity_poly.type
_entity_poly.pdbx_seq_one_letter_code
_entity_poly.pdbx_strand_id
1 'polypeptide(L)'
;MWDDQLQIVPGRTETPTLYPLDDSLEAWATSVLTSVGDGPFVVVGSSMGGLCALEMARQAPGRIAALVMVRAKAGHHPVPALRDRYIASLEADGISSL
;
A
#
# COMPACT_ATOMS: atom_id res chain seq x y z
N MET A 1 -11.15 5.17 -1.34
CA MET A 1 -10.10 6.19 -1.64
C MET A 1 -9.98 6.39 -3.14
N TRP A 2 -9.97 5.33 -3.93
CA TRP A 2 -9.70 5.38 -5.37
C TRP A 2 -10.96 5.38 -6.24
N ASP A 3 -12.13 5.55 -5.65
CA ASP A 3 -13.44 5.37 -6.28
C ASP A 3 -13.61 6.34 -7.47
N ASP A 4 -13.14 7.59 -7.34
CA ASP A 4 -13.15 8.57 -8.43
C ASP A 4 -12.21 8.15 -9.58
N GLN A 5 -11.10 7.49 -9.26
CA GLN A 5 -10.11 7.04 -10.25
C GLN A 5 -10.58 5.83 -11.06
N LEU A 6 -11.63 5.12 -10.62
CA LEU A 6 -12.27 4.07 -11.44
C LEU A 6 -12.77 4.61 -12.78
N GLN A 7 -13.03 5.92 -12.87
CA GLN A 7 -13.49 6.58 -14.09
C GLN A 7 -12.37 6.83 -15.12
N ILE A 8 -11.10 6.72 -14.74
CA ILE A 8 -9.97 6.94 -15.65
C ILE A 8 -9.93 5.83 -16.72
N VAL A 9 -10.14 4.57 -16.31
CA VAL A 9 -10.25 3.42 -17.22
C VAL A 9 -11.37 2.49 -16.72
N PRO A 10 -12.63 2.78 -17.06
CA PRO A 10 -13.79 2.01 -16.59
C PRO A 10 -13.70 0.53 -16.99
N GLY A 11 -14.03 -0.36 -16.05
CA GLY A 11 -14.04 -1.82 -16.26
C GLY A 11 -12.65 -2.45 -16.44
N ARG A 12 -11.57 -1.68 -16.26
CA ARG A 12 -10.18 -2.19 -16.35
C ARG A 12 -9.31 -1.76 -15.17
N THR A 13 -9.94 -1.25 -14.10
CA THR A 13 -9.28 -0.78 -12.89
C THR A 13 -9.86 -1.53 -11.71
N GLU A 14 -8.97 -2.08 -10.86
CA GLU A 14 -9.33 -2.73 -9.60
C GLU A 14 -8.80 -1.89 -8.44
N THR A 15 -9.63 -1.69 -7.41
CA THR A 15 -9.26 -0.89 -6.22
C THR A 15 -9.52 -1.68 -4.94
N PRO A 16 -8.75 -2.77 -4.69
CA PRO A 16 -8.96 -3.61 -3.52
C PRO A 16 -8.71 -2.82 -2.23
N THR A 17 -9.56 -3.04 -1.23
CA THR A 17 -9.30 -2.55 0.12
C THR A 17 -8.33 -3.51 0.79
N LEU A 18 -7.16 -3.03 1.23
CA LEU A 18 -6.07 -3.90 1.71
C LEU A 18 -6.28 -4.41 3.14
N TYR A 19 -6.73 -3.56 4.06
CA TYR A 19 -6.83 -3.89 5.49
C TYR A 19 -7.66 -5.15 5.82
N PRO A 20 -8.72 -5.50 5.07
CA PRO A 20 -9.47 -6.74 5.30
C PRO A 20 -8.80 -8.01 4.77
N LEU A 21 -7.68 -7.91 4.03
CA LEU A 21 -7.13 -9.07 3.32
C LEU A 21 -6.31 -9.99 4.24
N ASP A 22 -5.49 -9.43 5.13
CA ASP A 22 -4.61 -10.17 6.05
C ASP A 22 -3.91 -9.20 7.04
N ASP A 23 -2.93 -9.69 7.81
CA ASP A 23 -2.16 -8.93 8.82
C ASP A 23 -0.72 -8.60 8.40
N SER A 24 -0.31 -8.93 7.16
CA SER A 24 1.03 -8.63 6.65
C SER A 24 1.02 -8.03 5.24
N LEU A 25 2.08 -7.27 4.92
CA LEU A 25 2.24 -6.63 3.61
C LEU A 25 2.38 -7.67 2.49
N GLU A 26 3.11 -8.75 2.77
CA GLU A 26 3.36 -9.85 1.86
C GLU A 26 2.07 -10.60 1.53
N ALA A 27 1.22 -10.82 2.53
CA ALA A 27 -0.08 -11.45 2.36
C ALA A 27 -1.05 -10.53 1.62
N TRP A 28 -1.04 -9.22 1.88
CA TRP A 28 -1.82 -8.27 1.08
C TRP A 28 -1.45 -8.33 -0.39
N ALA A 29 -0.14 -8.28 -0.72
CA ALA A 29 0.32 -8.36 -2.10
C ALA A 29 -0.09 -9.69 -2.76
N THR A 30 0.06 -10.81 -2.04
CA THR A 30 -0.36 -12.14 -2.52
C THR A 30 -1.86 -12.19 -2.81
N SER A 31 -2.68 -11.71 -1.87
CA SER A 31 -4.14 -11.69 -1.99
C SER A 31 -4.59 -10.82 -3.16
N VAL A 32 -3.99 -9.64 -3.34
CA VAL A 32 -4.27 -8.78 -4.49
C VAL A 32 -3.88 -9.46 -5.80
N LEU A 33 -2.66 -10.02 -5.91
CA LEU A 33 -2.18 -10.72 -7.11
C LEU A 33 -3.03 -11.93 -7.49
N THR A 34 -3.71 -12.54 -6.52
CA THR A 34 -4.62 -13.68 -6.70
C THR A 34 -6.03 -13.23 -7.06
N SER A 35 -6.47 -12.06 -6.59
CA SER A 35 -7.82 -11.54 -6.87
C SER A 35 -7.94 -10.85 -8.22
N VAL A 36 -6.83 -10.36 -8.79
CA VAL A 36 -6.81 -9.70 -10.10
C VAL A 36 -6.44 -10.68 -11.22
N GLY A 37 -6.82 -10.37 -12.47
CA GLY A 37 -6.53 -11.22 -13.65
C GLY A 37 -5.04 -11.43 -13.97
N ASP A 38 -4.70 -12.05 -15.09
CA ASP A 38 -3.32 -12.54 -15.30
C ASP A 38 -2.26 -11.46 -15.59
N GLY A 39 -2.65 -10.22 -15.90
CA GLY A 39 -1.75 -9.09 -16.15
C GLY A 39 -1.28 -8.98 -17.62
N PRO A 40 -0.29 -8.10 -17.91
CA PRO A 40 0.47 -7.28 -16.97
C PRO A 40 -0.28 -6.04 -16.48
N PHE A 41 0.09 -5.53 -15.29
CA PHE A 41 -0.59 -4.44 -14.59
C PHE A 41 0.26 -3.17 -14.49
N VAL A 42 -0.43 -2.02 -14.52
CA VAL A 42 0.09 -0.76 -13.98
C VAL A 42 -0.42 -0.67 -12.54
N VAL A 43 0.48 -0.74 -11.56
CA VAL A 43 0.10 -0.70 -10.14
C VAL A 43 0.35 0.69 -9.59
N VAL A 44 -0.70 1.28 -9.03
CA VAL A 44 -0.68 2.61 -8.42
C VAL A 44 -0.88 2.46 -6.92
N GLY A 45 0.06 2.98 -6.12
CA GLY A 45 0.03 2.82 -4.67
C GLY A 45 0.33 4.12 -3.93
N SER A 46 -0.45 4.40 -2.88
CA SER A 46 -0.22 5.52 -1.96
C SER A 46 0.02 5.04 -0.54
N SER A 47 0.96 5.66 0.18
CA SER A 47 1.32 5.29 1.56
C SER A 47 1.58 3.77 1.69
N MET A 48 0.83 3.06 2.53
CA MET A 48 0.89 1.59 2.66
C MET A 48 0.59 0.86 1.34
N GLY A 49 -0.31 1.39 0.51
CA GLY A 49 -0.58 0.85 -0.82
C GLY A 49 0.62 0.94 -1.75
N GLY A 50 1.51 1.92 -1.56
CA GLY A 50 2.78 2.01 -2.29
C GLY A 50 3.78 0.92 -1.89
N LEU A 51 3.85 0.61 -0.58
CA LEU A 51 4.65 -0.53 -0.11
C LEU A 51 4.07 -1.85 -0.64
N CYS A 52 2.75 -2.00 -0.66
CA CYS A 52 2.09 -3.18 -1.22
C CYS A 52 2.37 -3.32 -2.72
N ALA A 53 2.38 -2.22 -3.47
CA ALA A 53 2.72 -2.22 -4.89
C ALA A 53 4.17 -2.66 -5.15
N LEU A 54 5.12 -2.20 -4.34
CA LEU A 54 6.51 -2.68 -4.40
C LEU A 54 6.61 -4.17 -4.09
N GLU A 55 5.87 -4.63 -3.10
CA GLU A 55 5.84 -6.04 -2.72
C GLU A 55 5.22 -6.92 -3.82
N MET A 56 4.16 -6.46 -4.50
CA MET A 56 3.62 -7.13 -5.70
C MET A 56 4.68 -7.25 -6.81
N ALA A 57 5.44 -6.19 -7.08
CA ALA A 57 6.51 -6.22 -8.07
C ALA A 57 7.70 -7.11 -7.65
N ARG A 58 7.97 -7.22 -6.35
CA ARG A 58 8.97 -8.15 -5.81
C ARG A 58 8.53 -9.61 -5.99
N GLN A 59 7.27 -9.91 -5.71
CA GLN A 59 6.72 -11.27 -5.80
C GLN A 59 6.48 -11.73 -7.24
N ALA A 60 5.99 -10.84 -8.11
CA ALA A 60 5.61 -11.17 -9.49
C ALA A 60 6.08 -10.11 -10.48
N PRO A 61 7.40 -9.89 -10.65
CA PRO A 61 7.94 -8.80 -11.49
C PRO A 61 7.47 -8.88 -12.94
N GLY A 62 7.29 -10.10 -13.48
CA GLY A 62 6.79 -10.31 -14.84
C GLY A 62 5.32 -9.92 -15.06
N ARG A 63 4.55 -9.70 -13.97
CA ARG A 63 3.16 -9.25 -14.04
C ARG A 63 3.02 -7.73 -13.89
N ILE A 64 4.10 -6.99 -13.63
CA ILE A 64 4.05 -5.53 -13.40
C ILE A 64 4.69 -4.80 -14.58
N ALA A 65 3.87 -4.13 -15.40
CA ALA A 65 4.33 -3.28 -16.50
C ALA A 65 4.86 -1.94 -16.01
N ALA A 66 4.29 -1.40 -14.92
CA ALA A 66 4.71 -0.13 -14.34
C ALA A 66 4.29 0.00 -12.87
N LEU A 67 5.05 0.80 -12.11
CA LEU A 67 4.77 1.17 -10.72
C LEU A 67 4.64 2.69 -10.61
N VAL A 68 3.56 3.17 -9.99
CA VAL A 68 3.34 4.58 -9.69
C VAL A 68 3.21 4.76 -8.17
N MET A 69 4.18 5.45 -7.58
CA MET A 69 4.28 5.67 -6.13
C MET A 69 3.82 7.08 -5.77
N VAL A 70 2.77 7.19 -4.95
CA VAL A 70 2.21 8.47 -4.50
C VAL A 70 2.47 8.63 -3.00
N ARG A 71 3.32 9.58 -2.60
CA ARG A 71 3.64 9.84 -1.18
C ARG A 71 4.08 8.59 -0.40
N ALA A 72 4.68 7.63 -1.09
CA ALA A 72 5.22 6.40 -0.53
C ALA A 72 6.70 6.30 -0.87
N LYS A 73 7.48 5.70 0.03
CA LYS A 73 8.92 5.46 -0.16
C LYS A 73 9.22 3.98 0.00
N ALA A 74 10.15 3.46 -0.78
CA ALA A 74 10.53 2.05 -0.76
C ALA A 74 11.29 1.63 0.52
N GLY A 75 11.82 2.59 1.28
CA GLY A 75 12.67 2.34 2.44
C GLY A 75 12.08 2.82 3.77
N HIS A 76 12.20 1.98 4.80
CA HIS A 76 12.10 2.47 6.17
C HIS A 76 13.36 3.27 6.51
N HIS A 77 13.17 4.52 6.93
CA HIS A 77 14.24 5.36 7.45
C HIS A 77 13.88 5.59 8.90
N PRO A 78 14.42 4.78 9.83
CA PRO A 78 14.09 4.91 11.23
C PRO A 78 14.55 6.29 11.71
N VAL A 79 13.65 7.01 12.36
CA VAL A 79 13.96 8.27 13.05
C VAL A 79 13.61 8.02 14.52
N PRO A 80 14.52 7.42 15.32
CA PRO A 80 14.22 7.00 16.69
C PRO A 80 13.65 8.14 17.54
N ALA A 81 14.19 9.35 17.40
CA ALA A 81 13.68 10.53 18.09
C ALA A 81 12.21 10.85 17.77
N LEU A 82 11.74 10.56 16.54
CA LEU A 82 10.34 10.75 16.17
C LEU A 82 9.46 9.65 16.75
N ARG A 83 9.93 8.39 16.72
CA ARG A 83 9.25 7.27 17.40
C ARG A 83 9.05 7.58 18.87
N ASP A 84 10.13 7.94 19.57
CA ASP A 84 10.11 8.16 21.01
C ASP A 84 9.19 9.35 21.37
N ARG A 85 9.16 10.39 20.54
CA ARG A 85 8.19 11.50 20.67
C ARG A 85 6.74 11.05 20.53
N TYR A 86 6.43 10.18 19.56
CA TYR A 86 5.07 9.66 19.41
C TYR A 86 4.66 8.76 20.56
N ILE A 87 5.57 7.92 21.07
CA ILE A 87 5.33 7.11 22.28
C ILE A 87 5.03 8.01 23.47
N ALA A 88 5.85 9.03 23.71
CA ALA A 88 5.65 9.94 24.83
C ALA A 88 4.30 10.70 24.73
N SER A 89 3.87 11.11 23.53
CA SER A 89 2.56 11.75 23.34
C SER A 89 1.40 10.78 23.56
N LEU A 90 1.52 9.52 23.11
CA LEU A 90 0.53 8.48 23.40
C LEU A 90 0.42 8.17 24.90
N GLU A 91 1.55 8.14 25.62
CA GLU A 91 1.59 7.93 27.07
C GLU A 91 0.97 9.10 27.84
N ALA A 92 1.19 10.34 27.38
CA ALA A 92 0.69 11.55 28.04
C ALA A 92 -0.78 11.85 27.72
N ASP A 93 -1.18 11.73 26.46
CA ASP A 93 -2.43 12.29 25.94
C ASP A 93 -3.42 11.22 25.41
N GLY A 94 -2.99 9.96 25.32
CA GLY A 94 -3.78 8.88 24.73
C GLY A 94 -3.92 8.99 23.20
N ILE A 95 -4.76 8.15 22.60
CA ILE A 95 -4.94 8.07 21.12
C ILE A 95 -5.69 9.29 20.54
N SER A 96 -6.33 10.10 21.39
CA SER A 96 -7.15 11.24 20.97
C SER A 96 -6.34 12.43 20.42
N SER A 97 -5.02 12.41 20.54
CA SER A 97 -4.11 13.50 20.14
C SER A 97 -3.34 13.26 18.83
N LEU A 98 -3.58 12.13 18.14
CA LEU A 98 -2.96 11.79 16.86
C LEU A 98 -3.76 12.26 15.65
#